data_AF-A0A1B2I2M7-F1
#
_entry.id   AF-A0A1B2I2M7-F1
#
_cell.length_a   1.000
_cell.length_b   1.000
_cell.length_c   1.000
_cell.angle_alpha   90.00
_cell.angle_beta   90.00
_cell.angle_gamma   90.00
#
_symmetry.space_group_name_H-M   'P 1'
#
loop_
_entity.id
_entity.type
_entity.pdbx_description
1 polymer ?
#
loop_
_entity_poly.entity_id
_entity_poly.type
_entity_poly.pdbx_seq_one_letter_code
_entity_poly.pdbx_strand_id
1 'polypeptide(L)' 'MSTSYKVRVAPVPKGAFSTTAAYKKNDIVRYGTASYIFTADKTAGAWNAAIVQLVCQDGIGAEIMDGGNSAGI' A
#
# COMPACT_ATOMS: atom_id res chain seq x y z
N MET A 1 2.30 24.86 -11.85
CA MET A 1 2.43 23.79 -10.86
C MET A 1 2.93 22.55 -11.59
N SER A 2 4.22 22.23 -11.48
CA SER A 2 4.79 21.04 -12.14
C SER A 2 4.33 19.80 -11.38
N THR A 3 3.41 19.04 -11.95
CA THR A 3 3.04 17.72 -11.40
C THR A 3 4.11 16.73 -11.83
N SER A 4 5.06 16.47 -10.93
CA SER A 4 6.06 15.43 -11.08
C SER A 4 5.38 14.07 -11.29
N TYR A 5 5.34 13.59 -12.53
CA TYR A 5 4.90 12.23 -12.82
C TYR A 5 6.02 11.28 -12.42
N LYS A 6 5.88 10.64 -11.25
CA LYS A 6 6.82 9.60 -10.81
C LYS A 6 6.69 8.41 -11.77
N VAL A 7 7.70 8.20 -12.62
CA VAL A 7 7.89 6.95 -13.37
C VAL A 7 7.75 5.80 -12.38
N ARG A 8 6.65 5.04 -12.49
CA ARG A 8 6.43 3.87 -11.65
C ARG A 8 7.21 2.72 -12.27
N VAL A 9 8.38 2.42 -11.70
CA VAL A 9 8.97 1.09 -11.84
C VAL A 9 7.87 0.08 -11.48
N ALA A 10 7.59 -0.87 -12.37
CA ALA A 10 6.50 -1.82 -12.19
C ALA A 10 6.70 -2.54 -10.85
N PRO A 11 5.81 -2.36 -9.86
CA PRO A 11 5.93 -3.05 -8.59
C PRO A 11 5.84 -4.55 -8.84
N VAL A 12 6.69 -5.35 -8.17
CA VAL A 12 6.65 -6.81 -8.32
C VAL A 12 5.54 -7.34 -7.41
N PRO A 13 4.41 -7.83 -7.95
CA PRO A 13 3.35 -8.38 -7.12
C PRO A 13 3.82 -9.71 -6.52
N LYS A 14 3.89 -9.78 -5.19
CA LYS A 14 4.26 -11.00 -4.45
C LYS A 14 3.06 -11.83 -4.01
N GLY A 15 1.84 -11.44 -4.40
CA GLY A 15 0.61 -12.15 -4.04
C GLY A 15 0.17 -11.86 -2.61
N ALA A 16 -0.34 -12.87 -1.90
CA ALA A 16 -0.78 -12.72 -0.51
C ALA A 16 0.41 -12.51 0.44
N PHE A 17 0.24 -11.66 1.45
CA PHE A 17 1.25 -11.45 2.49
C PHE A 17 1.52 -12.75 3.27
N SER A 18 2.80 -13.08 3.44
CA SER A 18 3.29 -14.18 4.25
C SER A 18 4.25 -13.67 5.32
N THR A 19 4.10 -14.16 6.54
CA THR A 19 4.99 -13.81 7.66
C THR A 19 6.37 -14.45 7.53
N THR A 20 6.51 -15.51 6.73
CA THR A 20 7.80 -16.20 6.50
C THR A 20 8.61 -15.59 5.36
N ALA A 21 8.02 -14.66 4.60
CA ALA A 21 8.66 -14.04 3.45
C ALA A 21 9.27 -12.67 3.80
N ALA A 22 10.43 -12.39 3.22
CA ALA A 22 11.03 -11.06 3.20
C ALA A 22 10.54 -10.27 1.97
N TYR A 23 10.29 -8.98 2.16
CA TYR A 23 9.82 -8.06 1.12
C TYR A 23 10.79 -6.89 0.99
N LYS A 24 10.98 -6.40 -0.23
CA LYS A 24 11.77 -5.21 -0.51
C LYS A 24 10.85 -4.01 -0.71
N LYS A 25 11.42 -2.83 -0.53
CA LYS A 25 10.79 -1.58 -0.93
C LYS A 25 10.23 -1.69 -2.37
N ASN A 26 9.03 -1.16 -2.58
CA ASN A 26 8.24 -1.27 -3.82
C ASN A 26 7.61 -2.63 -4.13
N ASP A 27 7.75 -3.65 -3.27
CA ASP A 27 6.94 -4.87 -3.41
C ASP A 27 5.47 -4.58 -3.09
N ILE A 28 4.55 -5.16 -3.87
CA ILE A 28 3.12 -5.13 -3.57
C ILE A 28 2.68 -6.48 -3.02
N VAL A 29 1.91 -6.42 -1.92
CA VAL A 29 1.27 -7.58 -1.28
C VAL A 29 -0.20 -7.32 -1.03
N ARG A 30 -0.99 -8.39 -1.07
CA ARG A 30 -2.38 -8.38 -0.64
C ARG A 30 -2.50 -8.82 0.82
N TYR A 31 -3.18 -8.03 1.63
CA TYR A 31 -3.51 -8.36 3.02
C TYR A 31 -5.00 -8.10 3.25
N GLY A 32 -5.77 -9.17 3.50
CA GLY A 32 -7.23 -9.10 3.49
C GLY A 32 -7.78 -8.71 2.11
N THR A 33 -8.67 -7.70 2.08
CA THR A 33 -9.32 -7.14 0.87
C THR A 33 -8.55 -5.96 0.26
N ALA A 34 -7.41 -5.60 0.83
CA ALA A 34 -6.63 -4.45 0.39
C ALA A 34 -5.26 -4.87 -0.17
N SER A 35 -4.77 -4.10 -1.13
CA SER A 35 -3.41 -4.21 -1.65
C SER A 35 -2.54 -3.10 -1.07
N TYR A 36 -1.34 -3.46 -0.65
CA TYR A 36 -0.39 -2.57 0.00
C TYR A 36 0.97 -2.63 -0.69
N ILE A 37 1.67 -1.50 -0.73
CA ILE A 37 3.05 -1.39 -1.20
C ILE A 37 3.99 -1.19 -0.02
N PHE A 38 5.09 -1.92 0.01
CA PHE A 38 6.14 -1.72 1.00
C PHE A 38 6.94 -0.45 0.71
N THR A 39 7.05 0.43 1.70
CA THR A 39 7.81 1.69 1.63
C THR A 39 9.25 1.54 2.12
N ALA A 40 9.57 0.42 2.78
CA ALA A 40 10.90 0.04 3.26
C ALA A 40 11.10 -1.49 3.15
N ASP A 41 12.32 -1.95 3.40
CA ASP A 41 12.65 -3.37 3.45
C ASP A 41 12.00 -4.01 4.69
N LYS A 42 11.46 -5.21 4.50
CA LYS A 42 10.86 -6.01 5.57
C LYS A 42 11.50 -7.39 5.58
N THR A 43 12.10 -7.77 6.71
CA THR A 43 12.47 -9.16 6.98
C THR A 43 11.21 -9.99 7.28
N ALA A 44 11.31 -11.33 7.18
CA ALA A 44 10.27 -12.23 7.67
C ALA A 44 9.82 -11.82 9.09
N GLY A 45 8.51 -11.77 9.32
CA GLY A 45 7.92 -11.26 10.55
C GLY A 45 6.46 -10.84 10.37
N ALA A 46 5.85 -10.39 11.47
CA ALA A 46 4.46 -9.95 11.51
C ALA A 46 4.18 -8.72 10.60
N TRP A 47 2.90 -8.45 10.36
CA TRP A 47 2.47 -7.26 9.64
C TRP A 47 2.93 -5.99 10.35
N ASN A 48 3.55 -5.07 9.62
CA ASN A 48 3.97 -3.77 10.14
C ASN A 48 3.32 -2.66 9.32
N ALA A 49 2.29 -2.05 9.90
CA ALA A 49 1.52 -0.97 9.28
C ALA A 49 2.35 0.30 9.00
N ALA A 50 3.49 0.50 9.68
CA ALA A 50 4.32 1.69 9.51
C ALA A 50 5.17 1.68 8.23
N ILE A 51 5.42 0.50 7.66
CA ILE A 51 6.27 0.32 6.47
C ILE A 51 5.48 -0.09 5.22
N VAL A 52 4.15 0.03 5.28
CA VAL A 52 3.23 -0.29 4.19
C VAL A 52 2.35 0.92 3.91
N GLN A 53 2.09 1.15 2.63
CA GLN A 53 1.14 2.15 2.18
C GLN A 53 0.02 1.44 1.43
N LEU A 54 -1.22 1.81 1.73
CA LEU A 54 -2.38 1.34 1.01
C LEU A 54 -2.31 1.79 -0.45
N VAL A 55 -2.42 0.85 -1.39
CA VAL A 55 -2.44 1.14 -2.84
C VAL A 55 -3.87 1.20 -3.35
N CYS A 56 -4.67 0.21 -2.95
CA CYS A 56 -6.10 0.18 -3.22
C CYS A 56 -6.81 -0.62 -2.13
N GLN A 57 -8.00 -0.16 -1.76
CA GLN A 57 -8.99 -1.02 -1.12
C GLN A 57 -9.90 -1.53 -2.25
N ASP A 58 -10.00 -2.84 -2.40
CA ASP A 58 -11.07 -3.45 -3.20
C ASP A 58 -12.32 -3.41 -2.32
N GLY A 59 -13.28 -2.58 -2.74
CA GLY A 59 -14.32 -2.05 -1.87
C GLY A 59 -15.19 -3.13 -1.26
N ILE A 60 -15.23 -3.16 0.07
CA ILE A 60 -16.49 -3.36 0.77
C ILE A 60 -16.58 -2.37 1.93
N GLY A 61 -17.70 -1.63 1.95
CA GLY A 61 -18.13 -0.86 3.11
C GLY A 61 -17.51 0.52 3.23
N ALA A 62 -18.13 1.47 2.53
CA ALA A 62 -18.01 2.92 2.71
C ALA A 62 -16.65 3.54 2.38
N GLU A 63 -16.75 4.72 1.75
CA GLU A 63 -15.76 5.79 1.78
C GLU A 63 -14.36 5.51 1.20
N ILE A 64 -14.28 5.57 -0.14
CA ILE A 64 -13.09 6.18 -0.78
C ILE A 64 -13.07 7.64 -0.33
N MET A 65 -12.44 7.91 0.81
CA MET A 65 -12.12 9.26 1.25
C MET A 65 -10.86 9.68 0.48
N ASP A 66 -10.99 10.58 -0.50
CA ASP A 66 -9.85 11.42 -0.82
C ASP A 66 -9.57 12.28 0.42
N GLY A 67 -8.30 12.52 0.73
CA GLY A 67 -7.89 13.32 1.88
C GLY A 67 -8.21 14.81 1.71
N GLY A 68 -9.44 15.17 1.34
CA GLY A 68 -9.96 16.51 1.41
C GLY A 68 -10.68 16.68 2.73
N ASN A 69 -10.02 17.36 3.68
CA ASN A 69 -10.67 18.00 4.82
C ASN A 69 -11.97 18.66 4.35
N SER A 70 -13.12 18.03 4.61
CA SER A 70 -14.44 18.61 4.37
C SER A 70 -14.62 19.70 5.41
N ALA A 71 -13.98 20.84 5.17
CA ALA A 71 -14.26 22.05 5.92
C ALA A 71 -15.77 22.25 5.82
N GLY A 72 -16.43 22.13 6.98
CA GLY A 72 -17.79 22.58 7.15
C GLY A 72 -17.90 24.05 6.70
N ILE A 73 -19.12 24.41 6.35
CA ILE A 73 -19.66 25.77 6.42
C ILE A 73 -18.83 26.77 7.26
#